data_AF-A0A2E2NBA3-F1
#
_entry.id   AF-A0A2E2NBA3-F1
#
_cell.length_a   1.000
_cell.length_b   1.000
_cell.length_c   1.000
_cell.angle_alpha   90.00
_cell.angle_beta   90.00
_cell.angle_gamma   90.00
#
_symmetry.space_group_name_H-M   'P 1'
#
loop_
_entity.id
_entity.type
_entity.pdbx_description
1 polymer ?
#
loop_
_entity_poly.entity_id
_entity_poly.type
_entity_poly.pdbx_seq_one_letter_code
_entity_poly.pdbx_strand_id
1 'polypeptide(L)'
;MAARLHPLTRFEADPVGGAIELIAHVELRDRWGDSVKGAGVARFVLWESVGAEDGSTLRWEVDLTDLALNAAHYDPSTRTYRFELKGVGAWATSGGVTLSVAYDVVGGNGSIETLRDRAVVGG
;
A
#
# COMPACT_ATOMS: atom_id res chain seq x y z
N MET A 1 -6.59 4.52 -15.05
CA MET A 1 -6.96 4.88 -13.66
C MET A 1 -5.74 5.46 -12.94
N ALA A 2 -5.80 5.76 -11.65
CA ALA A 2 -4.62 6.08 -10.85
C ALA A 2 -4.69 5.41 -9.46
N ALA A 3 -3.54 4.96 -8.95
CA ALA A 3 -3.38 4.53 -7.56
C ALA A 3 -2.59 5.60 -6.81
N ARG A 4 -2.91 5.82 -5.54
CA ARG A 4 -2.21 6.77 -4.68
C ARG A 4 -2.02 6.22 -3.28
N LEU A 5 -0.83 6.41 -2.71
CA LEU A 5 -0.58 6.23 -1.29
C LEU A 5 -1.19 7.41 -0.54
N HIS A 6 -2.16 7.12 0.31
CA HIS A 6 -2.90 8.13 1.05
C HIS A 6 -2.07 8.63 2.25
N PRO A 7 -2.17 9.92 2.66
CA PRO A 7 -1.43 10.48 3.81
C PRO A 7 -1.69 9.80 5.17
N LEU A 8 -2.70 8.95 5.26
CA LEU A 8 -2.94 8.13 6.45
C LEU A 8 -1.99 6.92 6.55
N THR A 9 -1.17 6.69 5.52
CA THR A 9 -0.13 5.67 5.54
C THR A 9 0.90 5.98 6.61
N ARG A 10 1.06 5.09 7.59
CA ARG A 10 1.88 5.32 8.78
C ARG A 10 2.31 4.01 9.43
N PHE A 11 3.34 4.09 10.27
CA PHE A 11 3.67 3.01 11.19
C PHE A 11 2.71 3.01 12.38
N GLU A 12 2.32 1.82 12.82
CA GLU A 12 1.57 1.61 14.06
C GLU A 12 2.25 0.50 14.88
N ALA A 13 2.21 0.63 16.20
CA ALA A 13 2.58 -0.48 17.08
C ALA A 13 1.39 -1.45 17.18
N ASP A 14 1.63 -2.74 16.93
CA ASP A 14 0.67 -3.79 17.21
C ASP A 14 0.36 -3.79 18.71
N PRO A 15 -0.90 -3.54 19.12
CA PRO A 15 -1.28 -3.47 20.53
C PRO A 15 -1.11 -4.80 21.27
N VAL A 16 -1.02 -5.94 20.57
CA VAL A 16 -0.90 -7.27 21.19
C VAL A 16 0.56 -7.71 21.28
N GLY A 17 1.32 -7.60 20.18
CA GLY A 17 2.68 -8.11 20.08
C GLY A 17 3.80 -7.08 20.28
N GLY A 18 3.47 -5.78 20.29
CA GLY A 18 4.46 -4.69 20.34
C GLY A 18 5.32 -4.57 19.08
N ALA A 19 5.07 -5.41 18.06
CA ALA A 19 5.74 -5.34 16.78
C ALA A 19 5.26 -4.09 16.01
N ILE A 20 6.15 -3.46 15.26
CA ILE A 20 5.78 -2.33 14.42
C ILE A 20 5.23 -2.89 13.10
N GLU A 21 4.10 -2.35 12.66
CA GLU A 21 3.48 -2.66 11.37
C GLU A 21 3.34 -1.39 10.55
N LEU A 22 3.41 -1.51 9.23
CA LEU A 22 3.13 -0.40 8.33
C LEU A 22 1.70 -0.51 7.84
N ILE A 23 0.87 0.46 8.20
CA ILE A 23 -0.51 0.54 7.72
C ILE A 23 -0.53 1.33 6.42
N ALA A 24 -0.58 0.64 5.29
CA ALA A 24 -0.67 1.27 3.98
C ALA A 24 -2.13 1.56 3.62
N HIS A 25 -2.42 2.81 3.26
CA HIS A 25 -3.71 3.22 2.72
C HIS A 25 -3.55 3.52 1.24
N VAL A 26 -4.25 2.79 0.37
CA VAL A 26 -4.20 3.00 -1.09
C VAL A 26 -5.55 3.48 -1.57
N GLU A 27 -5.56 4.64 -2.22
CA GLU A 27 -6.73 5.17 -2.92
C GLU A 27 -6.63 4.82 -4.40
N LEU A 28 -7.70 4.29 -4.98
CA LEU A 28 -7.84 4.18 -6.43
C LEU A 28 -8.77 5.28 -6.92
N ARG A 29 -8.35 6.00 -7.96
CA ARG A 29 -9.13 7.05 -8.61
C ARG A 29 -9.38 6.72 -10.06
N ASP A 30 -10.59 7.03 -10.52
CA ASP A 30 -10.92 6.96 -11.93
C ASP A 30 -10.36 8.16 -12.71
N ARG A 31 -10.73 8.26 -13.99
CA ARG A 31 -10.26 9.34 -14.88
C ARG A 31 -10.78 10.73 -14.52
N TRP A 32 -11.85 10.81 -13.72
CA TRP A 32 -12.45 12.06 -13.24
C TRP A 32 -11.97 12.42 -11.83
N GLY A 33 -11.20 11.54 -11.20
CA GLY A 33 -10.65 11.74 -9.87
C GLY A 33 -11.54 11.22 -8.75
N ASP A 34 -12.64 10.55 -9.08
CA ASP A 34 -13.53 9.94 -8.09
C ASP A 34 -12.92 8.66 -7.52
N SER A 35 -13.06 8.46 -6.21
CA SER A 35 -12.57 7.26 -5.53
C SER A 35 -13.39 6.04 -5.96
N VAL A 36 -12.71 4.98 -6.36
CA VAL A 36 -13.32 3.73 -6.85
C VAL A 36 -12.71 2.51 -6.17
N LYS A 37 -13.42 1.38 -6.28
CA LYS A 37 -12.90 0.06 -5.93
C LYS A 37 -12.36 -0.62 -7.19
N GLY A 38 -11.35 -1.46 -7.05
CA GLY A 38 -10.78 -2.23 -8.17
C GLY A 38 -10.39 -3.62 -7.73
N ALA A 39 -10.78 -4.64 -8.50
CA ALA A 39 -10.25 -6.00 -8.34
C ALA A 39 -8.85 -6.07 -8.98
N GLY A 40 -7.93 -6.80 -8.37
CA GLY A 40 -6.54 -6.78 -8.83
C GLY A 40 -5.53 -7.29 -7.82
N VAL A 41 -4.26 -7.00 -8.04
CA VAL A 41 -3.17 -7.37 -7.13
C VAL A 41 -2.41 -6.12 -6.70
N ALA A 42 -2.28 -5.91 -5.40
CA ALA A 42 -1.50 -4.83 -4.80
C ALA A 42 -0.13 -5.33 -4.37
N ARG A 43 0.93 -4.73 -4.91
CA ARG A 43 2.33 -5.05 -4.59
C ARG A 43 3.00 -3.86 -3.93
N PHE A 44 3.60 -4.08 -2.78
CA PHE A 44 4.27 -3.06 -1.98
C PHE A 44 5.75 -3.33 -1.89
N VAL A 45 6.55 -2.28 -1.96
CA VAL A 45 7.98 -2.34 -1.65
C VAL A 45 8.34 -1.17 -0.74
N LEU A 46 8.87 -1.49 0.45
CA LEU A 46 9.41 -0.51 1.38
C LEU A 46 10.92 -0.47 1.23
N TRP A 47 11.46 0.72 1.00
CA TRP A 47 12.88 0.99 0.80
C TRP A 47 13.43 1.77 1.97
N GLU A 48 14.59 1.36 2.48
CA GLU A 48 15.43 2.17 3.34
C GLU A 48 16.16 3.23 2.50
N SER A 49 15.97 4.52 2.78
CA SER A 49 16.70 5.59 2.07
C SER A 49 17.98 5.91 2.84
N VAL A 50 19.04 5.14 2.60
CA VAL A 50 20.38 5.39 3.17
C VAL A 50 21.31 5.95 2.08
N GLY A 51 21.35 7.26 1.92
CA GLY A 51 22.28 7.89 0.96
C GLY A 51 22.00 7.52 -0.51
N ALA A 52 23.05 7.18 -1.27
CA ALA A 52 23.00 6.89 -2.71
C ALA A 52 22.88 5.40 -3.06
N GLU A 53 22.82 4.51 -2.05
CA GLU A 53 22.71 3.07 -2.23
C GLU A 53 21.32 2.59 -1.79
N ASP A 54 20.73 1.65 -2.52
CA ASP A 54 19.48 1.00 -2.13
C ASP A 54 19.76 0.12 -0.89
N GLY A 55 19.24 0.52 0.28
CA GLY A 55 19.35 -0.21 1.53
C GLY A 55 18.39 -1.39 1.64
N SER A 56 18.04 -1.80 2.85
CA SER A 56 17.15 -2.94 3.11
C SER A 56 15.79 -2.78 2.41
N THR A 57 15.26 -3.86 1.83
CA THR A 57 13.94 -3.83 1.16
C THR A 57 12.99 -4.89 1.71
N LEU A 58 11.75 -4.49 1.99
CA LEU A 58 10.66 -5.41 2.28
C LEU A 58 9.63 -5.39 1.17
N ARG A 59 8.99 -6.55 0.92
CA ARG A 59 8.02 -6.73 -0.15
C ARG A 59 6.78 -7.44 0.36
N TRP A 60 5.62 -6.99 -0.13
CA TRP A 60 4.33 -7.62 0.14
C TRP A 60 3.52 -7.70 -1.15
N GLU A 61 2.65 -8.69 -1.23
CA GLU A 61 1.69 -8.87 -2.30
C GLU A 61 0.36 -9.28 -1.69
N VAL A 62 -0.73 -8.63 -2.14
CA VAL A 62 -2.09 -8.90 -1.69
C VAL A 62 -2.97 -9.07 -2.92
N ASP A 63 -3.53 -10.27 -3.08
CA ASP A 63 -4.51 -10.58 -4.11
C ASP A 63 -5.90 -10.09 -3.69
N LEU A 64 -6.43 -9.13 -4.43
CA LEU A 64 -7.76 -8.54 -4.22
C LEU A 64 -8.70 -8.89 -5.38
N THR A 65 -8.43 -9.97 -6.13
CA THR A 65 -9.33 -10.53 -7.14
C THR A 65 -10.51 -11.28 -6.50
N ASP A 66 -10.34 -11.80 -5.28
CA ASP A 66 -11.44 -12.27 -4.44
C ASP A 66 -12.23 -11.06 -3.90
N LEU A 67 -13.51 -10.97 -4.25
CA LEU A 67 -14.35 -9.83 -3.89
C LEU A 67 -14.65 -9.73 -2.39
N ALA A 68 -14.66 -10.84 -1.66
CA ALA A 68 -14.85 -10.84 -0.21
C ALA A 68 -13.60 -10.30 0.49
N LEU A 69 -12.42 -10.74 0.06
CA LEU A 69 -11.15 -10.20 0.57
C LEU A 69 -10.97 -8.73 0.17
N ASN A 70 -11.31 -8.37 -1.07
CA ASN A 70 -11.33 -6.99 -1.55
C ASN A 70 -12.20 -6.09 -0.65
N ALA A 71 -13.41 -6.56 -0.33
CA ALA A 71 -14.32 -5.83 0.54
C ALA A 71 -13.79 -5.70 1.98
N ALA A 72 -13.12 -6.73 2.50
CA ALA A 72 -12.53 -6.72 3.84
C ALA A 72 -11.39 -5.68 3.99
N HIS A 73 -10.65 -5.42 2.91
CA HIS A 73 -9.58 -4.41 2.91
C HIS A 73 -10.10 -2.99 2.69
N TYR A 74 -11.30 -2.80 2.14
CA TYR A 74 -11.79 -1.46 1.81
C TYR A 74 -12.45 -0.77 3.01
N ASP A 75 -11.90 0.37 3.43
CA ASP A 75 -12.50 1.23 4.44
C ASP A 75 -13.44 2.27 3.79
N PRO A 76 -14.77 2.19 4.03
CA PRO A 76 -15.73 3.14 3.47
C PRO A 76 -15.60 4.56 4.00
N SER A 77 -15.00 4.75 5.18
CA SER A 77 -14.86 6.04 5.86
C SER A 77 -13.80 6.90 5.18
N THR A 78 -12.64 6.29 4.90
CA THR A 78 -11.52 6.94 4.23
C THR A 78 -11.54 6.76 2.71
N ARG A 79 -12.37 5.85 2.19
CA ARG A 79 -12.44 5.46 0.77
C ARG A 79 -11.10 4.95 0.24
N THR A 80 -10.40 4.18 1.07
CA THR A 80 -9.11 3.59 0.73
C THR A 80 -9.08 2.10 1.05
N TYR A 81 -8.20 1.37 0.38
CA TYR A 81 -7.80 0.03 0.82
C TYR A 81 -6.78 0.14 1.94
N ARG A 82 -7.04 -0.50 3.07
CA ARG A 82 -6.16 -0.58 4.24
C ARG A 82 -5.45 -1.93 4.27
N PHE A 83 -4.12 -1.88 4.30
CA PHE A 83 -3.26 -3.07 4.37
C PHE A 83 -2.37 -3.01 5.61
N GLU A 84 -2.34 -4.11 6.35
CA GLU A 84 -1.44 -4.32 7.49
C GLU A 84 -0.18 -5.01 6.97
N LEU A 85 0.85 -4.24 6.67
CA LEU A 85 2.12 -4.75 6.16
C LEU A 85 3.01 -5.14 7.34
N LYS A 86 2.98 -6.42 7.68
CA LYS A 86 3.70 -7.00 8.83
C LYS A 86 5.17 -7.30 8.51
N GLY A 87 5.96 -7.53 9.57
CA GLY A 87 7.38 -7.87 9.43
C GLY A 87 8.28 -6.66 9.16
N VAL A 88 7.81 -5.47 9.52
CA VAL A 88 8.60 -4.24 9.44
C VAL A 88 9.72 -4.33 10.49
N GLY A 89 10.97 -4.27 10.03
CA GLY A 89 12.13 -4.26 10.91
C GLY A 89 12.30 -2.92 11.62
N ALA A 90 12.99 -2.92 12.76
CA ALA A 90 13.25 -1.71 13.55
C ALA A 90 13.99 -0.60 12.78
N TRP A 91 14.71 -0.96 11.71
CA TRP A 91 15.35 0.00 10.80
C TRP A 91 14.33 0.96 10.17
N ALA A 92 13.11 0.50 9.87
CA ALA A 92 12.16 1.27 9.09
C ALA A 92 11.55 2.46 9.84
N THR A 93 11.58 2.44 11.17
CA THR A 93 11.08 3.55 12.01
C THR A 93 12.14 4.57 12.36
N SER A 94 13.41 4.32 12.01
CA SER A 94 14.50 5.25 12.26
C SER A 94 14.50 6.49 11.34
N GLY A 95 13.60 6.50 10.34
CA GLY A 95 13.36 7.62 9.43
C GLY A 95 13.89 7.38 8.02
N GLY A 96 13.40 8.16 7.06
CA GLY A 96 13.90 8.11 5.69
C GLY A 96 13.49 6.85 4.92
N VAL A 97 12.26 6.36 5.07
CA VAL A 97 11.78 5.22 4.29
C VAL A 97 10.80 5.64 3.21
N THR A 98 10.86 4.94 2.09
CA THR A 98 10.01 5.20 0.94
C THR A 98 9.17 3.96 0.67
N LEU A 99 7.85 4.09 0.71
CA LEU A 99 6.92 3.05 0.29
C LEU A 99 6.57 3.26 -1.18
N SER A 100 6.65 2.20 -1.97
CA SER A 100 6.13 2.15 -3.34
C SER A 100 4.98 1.16 -3.41
N VAL A 101 3.95 1.49 -4.19
CA VAL A 101 2.86 0.58 -4.53
C VAL A 101 2.78 0.41 -6.05
N ALA A 102 2.57 -0.82 -6.50
CA ALA A 102 2.14 -1.15 -7.84
C ALA A 102 0.83 -1.95 -7.74
N TYR A 103 -0.24 -1.42 -8.30
CA TYR A 103 -1.57 -2.03 -8.29
C TYR A 103 -1.96 -2.46 -9.69
N ASP A 104 -2.08 -3.76 -9.93
CA ASP A 104 -2.54 -4.30 -11.20
C ASP A 104 -4.06 -4.44 -11.18
N VAL A 105 -4.77 -3.50 -11.80
CA VAL A 105 -6.23 -3.53 -11.87
C VAL A 105 -6.69 -4.42 -13.02
N VAL A 106 -7.64 -5.31 -12.75
CA VAL A 106 -8.29 -6.13 -13.77
C VAL A 106 -9.51 -5.38 -14.35
N GLY A 107 -9.46 -5.08 -15.63
CA GLY A 107 -10.55 -4.47 -16.39
C GLY A 107 -11.63 -5.49 -16.80
N GLY A 108 -12.83 -5.01 -17.10
CA GLY A 108 -13.97 -5.86 -17.47
C GLY A 108 -13.80 -6.69 -18.76
N ASN A 109 -12.81 -6.36 -19.59
CA ASN A 109 -12.42 -7.11 -20.79
C ASN A 109 -11.23 -8.06 -20.56
N GLY A 110 -10.79 -8.24 -19.31
CA GLY A 110 -9.61 -9.03 -18.96
C GLY A 110 -8.27 -8.31 -19.16
N SER A 111 -8.27 -7.02 -19.54
CA SER A 111 -7.04 -6.23 -19.60
C SER A 111 -6.49 -5.97 -18.20
N ILE A 112 -5.17 -5.90 -18.06
CA ILE A 112 -4.51 -5.52 -16.81
C ILE A 112 -3.89 -4.13 -17.00
N GLU A 113 -4.21 -3.19 -16.11
CA GLU A 113 -3.57 -1.86 -16.02
C GLU A 113 -2.76 -1.77 -14.73
N THR A 114 -1.45 -1.51 -14.82
CA THR A 114 -0.59 -1.30 -13.64
C THR A 114 -0.57 0.18 -13.26
N LEU A 115 -1.04 0.49 -12.06
CA LEU A 115 -1.03 1.81 -11.45
C LEU A 115 0.10 1.88 -10.42
N ARG A 116 0.88 2.97 -10.39
CA ARG A 116 2.04 3.07 -9.48
C ARG A 116 2.03 4.38 -8.73
N ASP A 117 2.46 4.32 -7.48
CA ASP A 117 2.74 5.50 -6.67
C ASP A 117 3.87 5.24 -5.66
N ARG A 118 4.45 6.30 -5.14
CA ARG A 118 5.54 6.26 -4.17
C ARG A 118 5.45 7.44 -3.20
N ALA A 119 5.61 7.17 -1.91
CA ALA A 119 5.58 8.18 -0.87
C ALA A 119 6.63 7.91 0.21
N VAL A 120 7.20 8.99 0.76
CA VAL A 120 7.99 8.90 2.00
C VAL A 120 7.02 8.66 3.16
N VAL A 121 7.32 7.67 3.99
CA VAL A 121 6.51 7.38 5.19
C VAL A 121 7.24 7.94 6.40
N GLY A 122 6.57 8.82 7.14
CA GLY A 122 7.09 9.35 8.41
C GLY A 122 7.10 8.26 9.48
N GLY A 123 8.19 8.20 10.25
CA GLY A 123 8.27 7.49 11.53
C GLY A 123 7.65 8.31 12.65
#